data_AF-A0AAD6HPK3-F1
#
_entry.id   AF-A0AAD6HPK3-F1
#
_cell.length_a   1.000
_cell.length_b   1.000
_cell.length_c   1.000
_cell.angle_alpha   90.00
_cell.angle_beta   90.00
_cell.angle_gamma   90.00
#
_symmetry.space_group_name_H-M   'P 1'
#
loop_
_entity.id
_entity.type
_entity.pdbx_description
1 polymer ?
#
loop_
_entity_poly.entity_id
_entity_poly.type
_entity_poly.pdbx_seq_one_letter_code
_entity_poly.pdbx_strand_id
1 'polypeptide(L)'
;MAPKHGQWPHLQPGELTLLDYATDDTRDVVTLSDKELLILQLAQQVQEQQLEKALLEQEREELSSDNAEEELAIAERELLEARATYTVRKKAAQTVLMTDPILKAVHLKANTPPEKALLRFINRRDELALAHENLASAHNAVLKRVSDLEVENLLINQDNQELVSQLLDLTKQDSSWRERLKDASLASQLDTLEAEHRTSKAQWERMKNIASAIVVGSGLNWADDDDLRALVLDESDD
;
A
#
# COMPACT_ATOMS: atom_id res chain seq x y z
N MET A 1 -14.16 25.74 9.08
CA MET A 1 -13.20 26.13 10.12
C MET A 1 -11.86 25.52 9.71
N ALA A 2 -10.88 26.35 9.35
CA ALA A 2 -9.57 25.87 8.92
C ALA A 2 -8.85 25.17 10.10
N PRO A 3 -8.30 23.96 9.92
CA PRO A 3 -7.51 23.33 10.96
C PRO A 3 -6.23 24.14 11.18
N LYS A 4 -5.92 24.42 12.45
CA LYS A 4 -4.74 25.17 12.86
C LYS A 4 -3.47 24.49 12.34
N HIS A 5 -2.62 25.27 11.68
CA HIS A 5 -1.27 24.91 11.24
C HIS A 5 -0.48 24.23 12.37
N GLY A 6 -0.43 22.90 12.32
CA GLY A 6 0.62 22.15 12.98
C GLY A 6 1.89 22.35 12.17
N GLN A 7 2.95 22.85 12.79
CA GLN A 7 4.29 22.81 12.20
C GLN A 7 4.60 21.34 11.94
N TRP A 8 4.61 20.93 10.67
CA TRP A 8 5.16 19.65 10.24
C TRP A 8 6.67 19.87 10.06
N PRO A 9 7.52 19.53 11.04
CA PRO A 9 8.95 19.89 11.03
C PRO A 9 9.73 19.16 9.92
N HIS A 10 9.11 18.17 9.28
CA HIS A 10 9.72 17.29 8.29
C HIS A 10 9.42 17.73 6.85
N LEU A 11 8.44 18.62 6.65
CA LEU A 11 8.03 19.07 5.32
C LEU A 11 8.82 20.31 4.92
N GLN A 12 9.33 20.29 3.69
CA GLN A 12 10.00 21.44 3.10
C GLN A 12 9.01 22.61 2.91
N PRO A 13 9.48 23.87 2.86
CA PRO A 13 8.60 25.03 2.66
C PRO A 13 7.71 24.91 1.42
N GLY A 14 8.22 24.31 0.34
CA GLY A 14 7.44 24.02 -0.88
C GLY A 14 6.35 22.97 -0.67
N GLU A 15 6.61 21.93 0.11
CA GLU A 15 5.65 20.86 0.41
C GLU A 15 4.51 21.37 1.31
N LEU A 16 4.82 22.29 2.23
CA LEU A 16 3.81 22.98 3.05
C LEU A 16 2.88 23.82 2.18
N THR A 17 3.41 24.55 1.19
CA THR A 17 2.55 25.31 0.26
C THR A 17 1.66 24.40 -0.57
N LEU A 18 2.17 23.25 -1.03
CA LEU A 18 1.38 22.26 -1.76
C LEU A 18 0.30 21.62 -0.88
N LEU A 19 0.59 21.41 0.41
CA LEU A 19 -0.37 20.90 1.38
C LEU A 19 -1.49 21.91 1.66
N ASP A 20 -1.16 23.20 1.78
CA ASP A 20 -2.15 24.26 1.91
C ASP A 20 -3.05 24.32 0.67
N TYR A 21 -2.47 24.20 -0.52
CA TYR A 21 -3.25 24.01 -1.74
C TYR A 21 -4.03 22.70 -1.72
N ALA A 22 -3.63 21.64 -1.05
CA ALA A 22 -4.36 20.38 -1.01
C ALA A 22 -5.56 20.37 -0.04
N THR A 23 -5.70 21.37 0.83
CA THR A 23 -6.80 21.42 1.79
C THR A 23 -8.17 21.59 1.14
N ASP A 24 -9.20 20.92 1.68
CA ASP A 24 -10.56 20.96 1.14
C ASP A 24 -11.14 22.39 1.19
N ASP A 25 -11.42 22.97 0.02
CA ASP A 25 -12.20 24.20 -0.08
C ASP A 25 -13.68 23.84 -0.10
N THR A 26 -14.49 24.50 0.74
CA THR A 26 -15.96 24.40 0.73
C THR A 26 -16.58 24.68 -0.65
N ARG A 27 -15.87 25.42 -1.50
CA ARG A 27 -16.27 25.72 -2.87
C ARG A 27 -16.04 24.54 -3.82
N ASP A 28 -15.33 23.49 -3.40
CA ASP A 28 -15.06 22.29 -4.19
C ASP A 28 -16.18 21.23 -4.05
N VAL A 29 -17.21 21.52 -3.27
CA VAL A 29 -18.39 20.66 -3.11
C VAL A 29 -19.45 21.03 -4.15
N VAL A 30 -19.73 20.09 -5.08
CA VAL A 30 -20.87 20.21 -5.99
C VAL A 30 -22.14 19.93 -5.19
N THR A 31 -22.92 20.99 -4.94
CA THR A 31 -24.25 20.86 -4.32
C THR A 31 -25.29 20.76 -5.42
N LEU A 32 -25.90 19.58 -5.54
CA LEU A 32 -27.02 19.36 -6.45
C LEU A 32 -28.32 19.84 -5.79
N SER A 33 -29.18 20.47 -6.58
CA SER A 33 -30.54 20.79 -6.16
C SER A 33 -31.37 19.50 -5.99
N ASP A 34 -32.36 19.52 -5.09
CA ASP A 34 -33.31 18.40 -4.93
C ASP A 34 -33.95 17.96 -6.26
N LYS A 35 -34.17 18.91 -7.18
CA LYS A 35 -34.68 18.61 -8.52
C LYS A 35 -33.67 17.85 -9.37
N GLU A 36 -32.39 18.21 -9.28
CA GLU A 36 -31.31 17.55 -10.02
C GLU A 36 -31.08 16.14 -9.49
N LEU A 37 -31.14 15.97 -8.16
CA LEU A 37 -31.11 14.64 -7.53
C LEU A 37 -32.28 13.76 -7.99
N LEU A 38 -33.50 14.32 -8.02
CA LEU A 38 -34.67 13.60 -8.52
C LEU A 38 -34.52 13.22 -10.00
N ILE A 39 -33.98 14.11 -10.84
CA ILE A 39 -33.72 13.82 -12.26
C ILE A 39 -32.74 12.66 -12.41
N LEU A 40 -31.66 12.63 -11.61
CA LEU A 40 -30.69 11.53 -11.64
C LEU A 40 -31.32 10.21 -11.20
N GLN A 41 -32.14 10.22 -10.16
CA GLN A 41 -32.88 9.04 -9.70
C GLN A 41 -33.83 8.52 -10.78
N LEU A 42 -34.61 9.40 -11.41
CA LEU A 42 -35.51 9.04 -12.50
C LEU A 42 -34.74 8.50 -13.71
N ALA A 43 -33.59 9.09 -14.05
CA ALA A 43 -32.75 8.60 -15.14
C ALA A 43 -32.21 7.19 -14.87
N GLN A 44 -31.82 6.90 -13.62
CA GLN A 44 -31.42 5.54 -13.21
C GLN A 44 -32.59 4.57 -13.30
N GLN A 45 -33.77 4.94 -12.79
CA GLN A 45 -34.97 4.11 -12.86
C GLN A 45 -35.37 3.80 -14.32
N VAL A 46 -35.28 4.79 -15.21
CA VAL A 46 -35.56 4.58 -16.64
C VAL A 46 -34.56 3.60 -17.25
N GLN A 47 -33.28 3.65 -16.89
CA GLN A 47 -32.28 2.69 -17.38
C GLN A 47 -32.55 1.27 -16.87
N GLU A 48 -32.95 1.12 -15.61
CA GLU A 48 -33.34 -0.17 -15.02
C GLU A 48 -34.59 -0.74 -15.70
N GLN A 49 -35.63 0.08 -15.90
CA GLN A 49 -36.86 -0.34 -16.59
C GLN A 49 -36.63 -0.70 -18.06
N GLN A 50 -35.71 -0.01 -18.75
CA GLN A 50 -35.34 -0.36 -20.12
C GLN A 50 -34.65 -1.73 -20.19
N LEU A 51 -33.84 -2.06 -19.18
CA LEU A 51 -33.20 -3.37 -19.07
C LEU A 51 -34.24 -4.46 -18.76
N GLU A 52 -35.14 -4.22 -17.82
CA GLU A 52 -36.23 -5.14 -17.48
C GLU A 52 -37.12 -5.43 -18.69
N LYS A 53 -37.49 -4.39 -19.44
CA LYS A 53 -38.27 -4.53 -20.68
C LYS A 53 -37.55 -5.40 -21.72
N ALA A 54 -36.25 -5.19 -21.90
CA ALA A 54 -35.46 -5.97 -22.85
C ALA A 54 -35.38 -7.46 -22.44
N LEU A 55 -35.27 -7.75 -21.14
CA LEU A 55 -35.28 -9.13 -20.63
C LEU A 55 -36.64 -9.80 -20.82
N LEU A 56 -37.75 -9.11 -20.51
CA LEU A 56 -39.11 -9.63 -20.66
C LEU A 56 -39.51 -9.86 -22.13
N GLU A 57 -39.01 -9.02 -23.05
CA GLU A 57 -39.22 -9.23 -24.49
C GLU A 57 -38.52 -10.51 -24.97
N GLN A 58 -37.32 -10.80 -24.46
CA GLN A 58 -36.57 -12.02 -24.77
C GLN A 58 -37.23 -13.28 -24.18
N GLU A 59 -37.63 -13.25 -22.89
CA GLU A 59 -38.29 -14.40 -22.23
C GLU A 59 -39.60 -14.81 -22.93
N ARG A 60 -40.28 -13.87 -23.58
CA ARG A 60 -41.52 -14.12 -24.32
C ARG A 60 -41.28 -14.82 -25.66
N GLU A 61 -40.10 -14.68 -26.27
CA GLU A 61 -39.71 -15.34 -27.52
C GLU A 61 -39.26 -16.78 -27.29
N GLU A 62 -38.69 -17.10 -26.13
CA GLU A 62 -38.13 -18.42 -25.77
C GLU A 62 -39.19 -19.50 -25.42
N LEU A 63 -40.49 -19.15 -25.29
CA LEU A 63 -41.55 -20.07 -24.86
C LEU A 63 -42.15 -20.96 -25.96
N SER A 64 -41.48 -21.11 -27.12
CA SER A 64 -42.03 -21.84 -28.27
C SER A 64 -40.97 -22.70 -29.00
N SER A 65 -40.48 -23.79 -28.38
CA SER A 65 -39.79 -24.84 -29.16
C SER A 65 -39.58 -26.18 -28.45
N ASP A 66 -39.63 -27.24 -29.27
CA ASP A 66 -39.34 -28.63 -28.93
C ASP A 66 -37.83 -28.99 -29.07
N ASN A 67 -36.94 -28.05 -29.44
CA ASN A 67 -35.48 -28.25 -29.60
C ASN A 67 -34.66 -27.37 -28.64
N ALA A 68 -34.85 -27.58 -27.35
CA ALA A 68 -34.32 -26.70 -26.29
C ALA A 68 -32.77 -26.54 -26.29
N GLU A 69 -31.97 -27.56 -26.60
CA GLU A 69 -30.50 -27.48 -26.45
C GLU A 69 -29.82 -26.62 -27.53
N GLU A 70 -30.23 -26.74 -28.80
CA GLU A 70 -29.67 -25.92 -29.88
C GLU A 70 -30.14 -24.47 -29.77
N GLU A 71 -31.38 -24.26 -29.33
CA GLU A 71 -31.92 -22.92 -29.12
C GLU A 71 -31.33 -22.23 -27.89
N LEU A 72 -31.04 -22.97 -26.82
CA LEU A 72 -30.29 -22.44 -25.67
C LEU A 72 -28.88 -21.98 -26.09
N ALA A 73 -28.16 -22.75 -26.92
CA ALA A 73 -26.84 -22.36 -27.39
C ALA A 73 -26.88 -21.09 -28.27
N ILE A 74 -27.94 -20.91 -29.06
CA ILE A 74 -28.17 -19.70 -29.87
C ILE A 74 -28.54 -18.53 -28.95
N ALA A 75 -29.48 -18.71 -28.03
CA ALA A 75 -29.91 -17.69 -27.08
C ALA A 75 -28.77 -17.22 -26.15
N GLU A 76 -27.92 -18.13 -25.68
CA GLU A 76 -26.72 -17.77 -24.90
C GLU A 76 -25.77 -16.90 -25.71
N ARG A 77 -25.54 -17.24 -26.98
CA ARG A 77 -24.68 -16.47 -27.87
C ARG A 77 -25.27 -15.08 -28.16
N GLU A 78 -26.57 -15.01 -28.43
CA GLU A 78 -27.29 -13.76 -28.67
C GLU A 78 -27.33 -12.87 -27.42
N LEU A 79 -27.53 -13.46 -26.24
CA LEU A 79 -27.45 -12.75 -24.96
C LEU A 79 -26.05 -12.19 -24.72
N LEU A 80 -25.00 -12.97 -24.98
CA LEU A 80 -23.62 -12.50 -24.84
C LEU A 80 -23.32 -11.35 -25.81
N GLU A 81 -23.81 -11.41 -27.04
CA GLU A 81 -23.69 -10.33 -28.03
C GLU A 81 -24.48 -9.08 -27.61
N ALA A 82 -25.72 -9.25 -27.15
CA ALA A 82 -26.55 -8.17 -26.62
C ALA A 82 -25.92 -7.51 -25.39
N ARG A 83 -25.36 -8.30 -24.46
CA ARG A 83 -24.66 -7.80 -23.28
C ARG A 83 -23.39 -7.05 -23.66
N ALA A 84 -22.61 -7.58 -24.61
CA ALA A 84 -21.41 -6.91 -25.09
C ALA A 84 -21.76 -5.58 -25.76
N THR A 85 -22.75 -5.56 -26.66
CA THR A 85 -23.19 -4.34 -27.35
C THR A 85 -23.79 -3.31 -26.40
N TYR A 86 -24.63 -3.71 -25.43
CA TYR A 86 -25.15 -2.82 -24.39
C TYR A 86 -24.02 -2.22 -23.55
N THR A 87 -23.06 -3.04 -23.11
CA THR A 87 -21.92 -2.58 -22.31
C THR A 87 -21.08 -1.57 -23.08
N VAL A 88 -20.81 -1.83 -24.37
CA VAL A 88 -20.08 -0.89 -25.24
C VAL A 88 -20.87 0.41 -25.43
N ARG A 89 -22.17 0.33 -25.73
CA ARG A 89 -23.03 1.53 -25.89
C ARG A 89 -23.10 2.35 -24.61
N LYS A 90 -23.28 1.72 -23.45
CA LYS A 90 -23.27 2.37 -22.14
C LYS A 90 -21.95 3.08 -21.88
N LYS A 91 -20.82 2.39 -22.11
CA LYS A 91 -19.48 2.99 -21.99
C LYS A 91 -19.30 4.15 -22.95
N ALA A 92 -19.69 4.02 -24.21
CA ALA A 92 -19.59 5.09 -25.19
C ALA A 92 -20.41 6.33 -24.80
N ALA A 93 -21.68 6.13 -24.39
CA ALA A 93 -22.54 7.20 -23.91
C ALA A 93 -21.96 7.89 -22.66
N GLN A 94 -21.47 7.12 -21.69
CA GLN A 94 -20.83 7.64 -20.49
C GLN A 94 -19.57 8.44 -20.83
N THR A 95 -18.72 7.94 -21.73
CA THR A 95 -17.53 8.66 -22.19
C THR A 95 -17.91 9.98 -22.85
N VAL A 96 -18.91 10.01 -23.73
CA VAL A 96 -19.38 11.27 -24.35
C VAL A 96 -19.92 12.24 -23.30
N LEU A 97 -20.76 11.77 -22.37
CA LEU A 97 -21.33 12.60 -21.31
C LEU A 97 -20.28 13.16 -20.33
N MET A 98 -19.17 12.46 -20.14
CA MET A 98 -18.05 12.95 -19.31
C MET A 98 -17.12 13.86 -20.11
N THR A 99 -16.73 13.47 -21.33
CA THR A 99 -15.68 14.15 -22.10
C THR A 99 -16.15 15.42 -22.78
N ASP A 100 -17.37 15.47 -23.32
CA ASP A 100 -17.86 16.65 -24.05
C ASP A 100 -17.95 17.90 -23.15
N PRO A 101 -18.51 17.83 -21.93
CA PRO A 101 -18.48 18.97 -21.01
C PRO A 101 -17.06 19.40 -20.61
N ILE A 102 -16.13 18.45 -20.43
CA ILE A 102 -14.72 18.74 -20.10
C ILE A 102 -14.05 19.48 -21.25
N LEU A 103 -14.18 18.97 -22.48
CA LEU A 103 -13.62 19.62 -23.67
C LEU A 103 -14.21 21.01 -23.88
N LYS A 104 -15.51 21.18 -23.65
CA LYS A 104 -16.15 22.50 -23.73
C LYS A 104 -15.67 23.47 -22.67
N ALA A 105 -15.54 23.00 -21.42
CA ALA A 105 -15.06 23.81 -20.32
C ALA A 105 -13.63 24.31 -20.55
N VAL A 106 -12.74 23.45 -21.05
CA VAL A 106 -11.31 23.78 -21.25
C VAL A 106 -11.05 24.50 -22.57
N HIS A 107 -11.62 24.03 -23.68
CA HIS A 107 -11.19 24.45 -25.03
C HIS A 107 -12.18 25.32 -25.80
N LEU A 108 -13.49 25.20 -25.56
CA LEU A 108 -14.50 25.84 -26.42
C LEU A 108 -15.16 27.08 -25.82
N LYS A 109 -14.51 27.75 -24.86
CA LYS A 109 -15.06 28.84 -24.05
C LYS A 109 -16.41 28.47 -23.45
N ALA A 110 -16.40 28.01 -22.20
CA ALA A 110 -17.60 27.67 -21.43
C ALA A 110 -18.72 28.72 -21.61
N ASN A 111 -19.79 28.32 -22.28
CA ASN A 111 -20.91 29.19 -22.63
C ASN A 111 -22.03 29.08 -21.59
N THR A 112 -22.14 27.94 -20.92
CA THR A 112 -23.16 27.71 -19.89
C THR A 112 -22.57 27.84 -18.47
N PRO A 113 -23.38 28.24 -17.47
CA PRO A 113 -22.95 28.27 -16.06
C PRO A 113 -22.33 26.95 -15.54
N PRO A 114 -22.88 25.74 -15.82
CA PRO A 114 -22.27 24.50 -15.38
C PRO A 114 -20.91 24.21 -16.04
N GLU A 115 -20.71 24.56 -17.32
CA GLU A 115 -19.41 24.44 -17.98
C GLU A 115 -18.35 25.35 -17.33
N LYS A 116 -18.74 26.57 -16.90
CA LYS A 116 -17.84 27.49 -16.19
C LYS A 116 -17.48 26.98 -14.81
N ALA A 117 -18.43 26.39 -14.10
CA ALA A 117 -18.17 25.72 -12.82
C ALA A 117 -17.23 24.53 -13.01
N LEU A 118 -17.44 23.72 -14.05
CA LEU A 118 -16.60 22.57 -14.39
C LEU A 118 -15.13 22.97 -14.60
N LEU A 119 -14.86 24.07 -15.30
CA LEU A 119 -13.49 24.56 -15.51
C LEU A 119 -12.75 24.79 -14.19
N ARG A 120 -13.42 25.33 -13.18
CA ARG A 120 -12.82 25.53 -11.85
C ARG A 120 -12.45 24.20 -11.19
N PHE A 121 -13.34 23.20 -11.26
CA PHE A 121 -13.06 21.87 -10.72
C PHE A 121 -11.93 21.16 -11.46
N ILE A 122 -11.82 21.36 -12.78
CA ILE A 122 -10.73 20.81 -13.60
C ILE A 122 -9.39 21.42 -13.19
N ASN A 123 -9.31 22.75 -13.10
CA ASN A 123 -8.09 23.43 -12.65
C ASN A 123 -7.69 22.98 -11.24
N ARG A 124 -8.67 22.85 -10.35
CA ARG A 124 -8.45 22.36 -8.99
C ARG A 124 -7.90 20.94 -8.98
N ARG A 125 -8.49 20.04 -9.76
CA ARG A 125 -8.00 18.67 -9.94
C ARG A 125 -6.56 18.67 -10.44
N ASP A 126 -6.22 19.52 -11.40
CA ASP A 126 -4.89 19.57 -12.00
C ASP A 126 -3.85 20.09 -11.00
N GLU A 127 -4.18 21.11 -10.21
CA GLU A 127 -3.36 21.59 -9.08
C GLU A 127 -3.12 20.49 -8.04
N LEU A 128 -4.18 19.77 -7.65
CA LEU A 128 -4.09 18.66 -6.70
C LEU A 128 -3.27 17.49 -7.26
N ALA A 129 -3.41 17.18 -8.54
CA ALA A 129 -2.64 16.13 -9.19
C ALA A 129 -1.13 16.47 -9.21
N LEU A 130 -0.78 17.72 -9.50
CA LEU A 130 0.60 18.20 -9.42
C LEU A 130 1.14 18.16 -8.00
N ALA A 131 0.36 18.61 -7.02
CA ALA A 131 0.74 18.55 -5.61
C ALA A 131 0.96 17.10 -5.14
N HIS A 132 0.06 16.20 -5.52
CA HIS A 132 0.15 14.77 -5.21
C HIS A 132 1.39 14.13 -5.84
N GLU A 133 1.65 14.37 -7.13
CA GLU A 133 2.83 13.81 -7.81
C GLU A 133 4.14 14.28 -7.16
N ASN A 134 4.23 15.56 -6.81
CA ASN A 134 5.39 16.11 -6.13
C ASN A 134 5.59 15.50 -4.74
N LEU A 135 4.52 15.38 -3.96
CA LEU A 135 4.58 14.78 -2.62
C LEU A 135 4.90 13.29 -2.70
N ALA A 136 4.33 12.55 -3.66
CA ALA A 136 4.64 11.15 -3.90
C ALA A 136 6.10 10.95 -4.30
N SER A 137 6.64 11.82 -5.15
CA SER A 137 8.06 11.82 -5.53
C SER A 137 8.97 12.08 -4.32
N ALA A 138 8.65 13.09 -3.49
CA ALA A 138 9.39 13.39 -2.26
C ALA A 138 9.35 12.22 -1.28
N HIS A 139 8.17 11.61 -1.10
CA HIS A 139 7.98 10.42 -0.27
C HIS A 139 8.83 9.24 -0.76
N ASN A 140 8.81 8.96 -2.06
CA ASN A 140 9.63 7.89 -2.66
C ASN A 140 11.13 8.16 -2.48
N ALA A 141 11.56 9.42 -2.54
CA ALA A 141 12.96 9.79 -2.29
C ALA A 141 13.35 9.58 -0.82
N VAL A 142 12.46 9.90 0.14
CA VAL A 142 12.68 9.64 1.57
C VAL A 142 12.74 8.13 1.83
N LEU A 143 11.83 7.34 1.28
CA LEU A 143 11.84 5.89 1.43
C LEU A 143 13.14 5.27 0.91
N LYS A 144 13.63 5.72 -0.25
CA LYS A 144 14.92 5.27 -0.77
C LYS A 144 16.07 5.60 0.18
N ARG A 145 16.13 6.84 0.68
CA ARG A 145 17.16 7.24 1.65
C ARG A 145 17.12 6.41 2.93
N VAL A 146 15.92 6.11 3.44
CA VAL A 146 15.77 5.27 4.63
C VAL A 146 16.29 3.86 4.34
N SER A 147 15.91 3.27 3.21
CA SER A 147 16.41 1.94 2.80
C SER A 147 17.93 1.92 2.61
N ASP A 148 18.51 2.96 2.00
CA ASP A 148 19.96 3.06 1.81
C ASP A 148 20.69 3.15 3.15
N LEU A 149 20.16 3.96 4.09
CA LEU A 149 20.70 4.10 5.44
C LEU A 149 20.55 2.82 6.27
N GLU A 150 19.48 2.07 6.09
CA GLU A 150 19.29 0.77 6.74
C GLU A 150 20.36 -0.24 6.28
N VAL A 151 20.63 -0.30 4.97
CA VAL A 151 21.69 -1.15 4.42
C VAL A 151 23.06 -0.71 4.94
N GLU A 152 23.35 0.59 4.95
CA GLU A 152 24.61 1.12 5.51
C GLU A 152 24.74 0.77 6.99
N ASN A 153 23.66 0.88 7.78
CA ASN A 153 23.67 0.52 9.19
C ASN A 153 23.96 -0.97 9.41
N LEU A 154 23.38 -1.84 8.59
CA LEU A 154 23.64 -3.28 8.63
C LEU A 154 25.11 -3.59 8.33
N LEU A 155 25.69 -2.96 7.30
CA LEU A 155 27.10 -3.13 6.96
C LEU A 155 28.02 -2.64 8.09
N ILE A 156 27.76 -1.46 8.63
CA ILE A 156 28.53 -0.92 9.77
C ILE A 156 28.41 -1.84 10.99
N ASN A 157 27.23 -2.43 11.24
CA ASN A 157 27.05 -3.37 12.35
C ASN A 157 27.83 -4.67 12.13
N GLN A 158 27.91 -5.17 10.90
CA GLN A 158 28.72 -6.34 10.56
C GLN A 158 30.22 -6.03 10.75
N ASP A 159 30.70 -4.90 10.24
CA ASP A 159 32.09 -4.47 10.42
C ASP A 159 32.42 -4.27 11.91
N ASN A 160 31.52 -3.68 12.69
CA ASN A 160 31.67 -3.54 14.13
C ASN A 160 31.73 -4.90 14.83
N GLN A 161 30.91 -5.87 14.42
CA GLN A 161 30.97 -7.23 14.96
C GLN A 161 32.30 -7.91 14.63
N GLU A 162 32.82 -7.74 13.41
CA GLU A 162 34.11 -8.29 13.00
C GLU A 162 35.27 -7.62 13.77
N LEU A 163 35.27 -6.30 13.90
CA LEU A 163 36.29 -5.60 14.68
C LEU A 163 36.25 -5.99 16.15
N VAL A 164 35.06 -6.19 16.71
CA VAL A 164 34.90 -6.69 18.09
C VAL A 164 35.39 -8.13 18.21
N SER A 165 35.14 -9.01 17.23
CA SER A 165 35.65 -10.38 17.25
C SER A 165 37.18 -10.41 17.15
N GLN A 166 37.77 -9.61 16.25
CA GLN A 166 39.21 -9.43 16.13
C GLN A 166 39.84 -8.89 17.42
N LEU A 167 39.22 -7.89 18.07
CA LEU A 167 39.66 -7.38 19.37
C LEU A 167 39.58 -8.45 20.46
N LEU A 168 38.50 -9.23 20.50
CA LEU A 168 38.36 -10.34 21.44
C LEU A 168 39.43 -11.40 21.21
N ASP A 169 39.79 -11.72 19.96
CA ASP A 169 40.82 -12.69 19.66
C ASP A 169 42.23 -12.20 20.01
N LEU A 170 42.54 -10.93 19.73
CA LEU A 170 43.79 -10.30 20.15
C LEU A 170 43.90 -10.24 21.70
N THR A 171 42.80 -9.93 22.39
CA THR A 171 42.78 -9.86 23.86
C THR A 171 42.75 -11.24 24.54
N LYS A 172 42.23 -12.28 23.88
CA LYS A 172 42.38 -13.69 24.32
C LYS A 172 43.84 -14.11 24.32
N GLN A 173 44.60 -13.73 23.29
CA GLN A 173 46.02 -14.04 23.17
C GLN A 173 46.87 -13.31 24.23
N ASP A 174 46.48 -12.10 24.62
CA ASP A 174 47.16 -11.32 25.65
C ASP A 174 46.44 -11.37 27.01
N SER A 175 46.13 -12.56 27.55
CA SER A 175 45.54 -12.68 28.89
C SER A 175 46.38 -12.07 30.04
N SER A 176 47.61 -11.63 29.75
CA SER A 176 48.48 -10.94 30.70
C SER A 176 47.94 -9.59 31.19
N TRP A 177 46.99 -8.96 30.49
CA TRP A 177 46.32 -7.75 30.98
C TRP A 177 45.47 -8.02 32.23
N ARG A 178 44.92 -9.24 32.39
CA ARG A 178 44.18 -9.64 33.59
C ARG A 178 45.08 -9.66 34.83
N GLU A 179 46.34 -10.05 34.66
CA GLU A 179 47.37 -10.03 35.73
C GLU A 179 47.91 -8.61 35.98
N ARG A 180 47.86 -7.71 34.99
CA ARG A 180 48.24 -6.30 35.13
C ARG A 180 47.14 -5.41 35.71
N LEU A 181 45.91 -5.89 35.81
CA LEU A 181 44.79 -5.15 36.41
C LEU A 181 44.98 -5.07 37.93
N LYS A 182 45.59 -3.99 38.42
CA LYS A 182 45.85 -3.77 39.85
C LYS A 182 44.63 -3.27 40.63
N ASP A 183 43.58 -2.83 39.93
CA ASP A 183 42.35 -2.30 40.54
C ASP A 183 41.34 -3.42 40.83
N ALA A 184 41.20 -3.78 42.10
CA ALA A 184 40.28 -4.80 42.59
C ALA A 184 38.80 -4.52 42.24
N SER A 185 38.42 -3.24 42.12
CA SER A 185 37.07 -2.81 41.69
C SER A 185 36.76 -3.23 40.26
N LEU A 186 37.69 -2.99 39.32
CA LEU A 186 37.49 -3.30 37.91
C LEU A 186 37.51 -4.81 37.65
N ALA A 187 38.34 -5.56 38.40
CA ALA A 187 38.32 -7.02 38.37
C ALA A 187 36.95 -7.58 38.81
N SER A 188 36.39 -7.06 39.91
CA SER A 188 35.07 -7.51 40.38
C SER A 188 33.94 -7.19 39.40
N GLN A 189 34.00 -6.05 38.70
CA GLN A 189 33.01 -5.68 37.67
C GLN A 189 33.10 -6.56 36.42
N LEU A 190 34.32 -6.96 36.04
CA LEU A 190 34.54 -7.90 34.95
C LEU A 190 33.97 -9.28 35.27
N ASP A 191 34.23 -9.78 36.48
CA ASP A 191 33.69 -11.07 36.94
C ASP A 191 32.15 -11.07 36.97
N THR A 192 31.53 -9.96 37.40
CA THR A 192 30.07 -9.81 37.35
C THR A 192 29.54 -9.80 35.91
N LEU A 193 30.20 -9.08 35.00
CA LEU A 193 29.79 -9.02 33.59
C LEU A 193 29.99 -10.38 32.88
N GLU A 194 31.05 -11.12 33.19
CA GLU A 194 31.23 -12.48 32.68
C GLU A 194 30.15 -13.43 33.21
N ALA A 195 29.78 -13.31 34.49
CA ALA A 195 28.69 -14.09 35.08
C ALA A 195 27.35 -13.75 34.41
N GLU A 196 27.03 -12.46 34.22
CA GLU A 196 25.84 -12.00 33.52
C GLU A 196 25.81 -12.50 32.07
N HIS A 197 26.93 -12.38 31.35
CA HIS A 197 27.05 -12.89 29.98
C HIS A 197 26.83 -14.41 29.91
N ARG A 198 27.38 -15.19 30.84
CA ARG A 198 27.14 -16.65 30.91
C ARG A 198 25.67 -16.95 31.18
N THR A 199 25.01 -16.20 32.07
CA THR A 199 23.57 -16.40 32.34
C THR A 199 22.71 -16.03 31.14
N SER A 200 23.04 -14.95 30.43
CA SER A 200 22.35 -14.50 29.22
C SER A 200 22.52 -15.51 28.08
N LYS A 201 23.76 -15.97 27.83
CA LYS A 201 24.03 -17.04 26.86
C LYS A 201 23.23 -18.30 27.20
N ALA A 202 23.25 -18.74 28.45
CA ALA A 202 22.47 -19.91 28.87
C ALA A 202 20.94 -19.72 28.76
N GLN A 203 20.43 -18.48 28.83
CA GLN A 203 19.02 -18.19 28.57
C GLN A 203 18.72 -18.25 27.06
N TRP A 204 19.61 -17.69 26.24
CA TRP A 204 19.48 -17.73 24.78
C TRP A 204 19.51 -19.17 24.25
N GLU A 205 20.46 -20.00 24.69
CA GLU A 205 20.54 -21.42 24.30
C GLU A 205 19.26 -22.18 24.70
N ARG A 206 18.71 -21.89 25.89
CA ARG A 206 17.43 -22.48 26.32
C ARG A 206 16.29 -22.07 25.40
N MET A 207 16.21 -20.79 25.04
CA MET A 207 15.16 -20.29 24.15
C MET A 207 15.30 -20.87 22.74
N LYS A 208 16.52 -20.94 22.21
CA LYS A 208 16.83 -21.55 20.91
C LYS A 208 16.40 -23.01 20.86
N ASN A 209 16.78 -23.80 21.87
CA ASN A 209 16.39 -25.21 21.97
C ASN A 209 14.87 -25.40 22.07
N ILE A 210 14.18 -24.53 22.83
CA ILE A 210 12.71 -24.56 22.91
C ILE A 210 12.09 -24.22 21.55
N ALA A 211 12.55 -23.18 20.88
CA ALA A 211 12.04 -22.77 19.58
C ALA A 211 12.25 -23.86 18.51
N SER A 212 13.44 -24.45 18.45
CA SER A 212 13.75 -25.58 17.56
C SER A 212 12.84 -26.77 17.84
N ALA A 213 12.64 -27.15 19.11
CA ALA A 213 11.75 -28.24 19.49
C ALA A 213 10.27 -27.98 19.12
N ILE A 214 9.81 -26.73 19.22
CA ILE A 214 8.45 -26.34 18.81
C ILE A 214 8.30 -26.45 17.29
N VAL A 215 9.26 -25.95 16.52
CA VAL A 215 9.21 -25.99 15.05
C VAL A 215 9.24 -27.44 14.56
N VAL A 216 10.16 -28.27 15.07
CA VAL A 216 10.23 -29.69 14.71
C VAL A 216 8.97 -30.46 15.17
N GLY A 217 8.46 -30.17 16.37
CA GLY A 217 7.28 -30.83 16.94
C GLY A 217 5.94 -30.41 16.32
N SER A 218 5.89 -29.25 15.65
CA SER A 218 4.67 -28.73 15.01
C SER A 218 4.28 -29.45 13.72
N GLY A 219 5.19 -30.24 13.13
CA GLY A 219 4.97 -30.91 11.85
C GLY A 219 4.99 -29.96 10.64
N LEU A 220 5.39 -28.70 10.82
CA LEU A 220 5.68 -27.78 9.71
C LEU A 220 6.85 -28.30 8.88
N ASN A 221 6.81 -28.11 7.56
CA ASN A 221 7.91 -28.48 6.67
C ASN A 221 9.05 -27.46 6.74
N TRP A 222 9.77 -27.47 7.86
CA TRP A 222 10.89 -26.57 8.15
C TRP A 222 12.15 -26.85 7.31
N ALA A 223 12.22 -27.98 6.61
CA ALA A 223 13.36 -28.33 5.78
C ALA A 223 13.44 -27.49 4.49
N ASP A 224 12.29 -27.14 3.92
CA ASP A 224 12.20 -26.40 2.65
C ASP A 224 12.21 -24.86 2.84
N ASP A 225 12.11 -24.38 4.07
CA ASP A 225 12.15 -22.95 4.43
C ASP A 225 13.53 -22.60 5.02
N ASP A 226 14.27 -21.71 4.36
CA ASP A 226 15.63 -21.32 4.78
C ASP A 226 15.67 -20.69 6.17
N ASP A 227 14.65 -19.91 6.57
CA ASP A 227 14.59 -19.24 7.87
C ASP A 227 14.30 -20.23 8.99
N LEU A 228 13.38 -21.18 8.76
CA LEU A 228 13.08 -22.25 9.72
C LEU A 228 14.21 -23.27 9.81
N ARG A 229 14.91 -23.53 8.70
CA ARG A 229 16.09 -24.40 8.67
C ARG A 229 17.23 -23.81 9.47
N ALA A 230 17.51 -22.52 9.35
CA ALA A 230 18.52 -21.81 10.15
C ALA A 230 18.17 -21.76 11.65
N LEU A 231 16.88 -21.74 11.99
CA LEU A 231 16.42 -21.79 13.39
C LEU A 231 16.58 -23.20 14.01
N VAL A 232 16.43 -24.25 13.21
CA VAL A 232 16.49 -25.65 13.67
C VAL A 232 17.91 -26.22 13.63
N LEU A 233 18.70 -25.90 12.59
CA LEU A 233 20.08 -26.35 12.47
C LEU A 233 21.01 -25.48 13.31
N ASP A 234 21.82 -26.12 14.14
CA ASP A 234 22.87 -25.45 14.89
C ASP A 234 24.11 -25.34 13.99
N GLU A 235 24.45 -24.14 13.52
CA GLU A 235 25.72 -23.90 12.80
C GLU A 235 26.95 -23.88 13.74
N SER A 236 26.80 -24.23 15.02
CA SER A 236 27.86 -24.14 16.02
C SER A 236 28.61 -25.45 16.32
N ASP A 237 28.58 -26.44 15.42
CA ASP A 237 29.34 -27.68 15.58
C ASP A 237 30.75 -27.65 14.95
N ASP A 238 31.31 -26.46 14.68
CA ASP A 238 32.76 -26.22 14.43
C ASP A 238 33.28 -24.98 15.19
#